data_AF-A0A970NHJ3-F1
#
_entry.id   AF-A0A970NHJ3-F1
#
_cell.length_a   1.000
_cell.length_b   1.000
_cell.length_c   1.000
_cell.angle_alpha   90.00
_cell.angle_beta   90.00
_cell.angle_gamma   90.00
#
_symmetry.space_group_name_H-M   'P 1'
#
loop_
_entity.id
_entity.type
_entity.pdbx_description
1 polymer ?
#
loop_
_entity_poly.entity_id
_entity_poly.type
_entity_poly.pdbx_seq_one_letter_code
_entity_poly.pdbx_strand_id
1 'polypeptide(L)'
;MRRRAGWMVACALLFIVSAVQAQSLRRIAFLPFEAEQANDQWLGHLVADLADRAMATNTLADVPDANQRARGRLKMRISYLDAAVRDPSAAAAALDLDLVGRGWVRTEGSQAIFDLELIEIDAGTRLLAQSFRGPAADPTEVALNIASRCSEAVYGAPLLAYASQVVRPLPLRVGVLEAFGQGLASLDAAGGAASTSDVRAQSRELIAASNNLASVVNSQPDLLWPYDALMEASSAIIELDPSVSAAYVNIGIAQAALGDLQGAVSILRQGRRMAESDPTVRLALANYLLDLAARGSIRREGLLEEARAAAGEATALAPESQSAWVMLGAAAFDASDYEAASEAYQRAVDLDPVDPVCRLGLGLALVRLGLWEEARPHLEATLELDPAGPYGRRAEGELDRTALP
;
A
#
# COMPACT_ATOMS: atom_id res chain seq x y z
N MET A 1 4.73 27.32 -42.06
CA MET A 1 5.09 25.89 -41.89
C MET A 1 4.76 25.34 -40.49
N ARG A 2 5.09 26.02 -39.38
CA ARG A 2 4.78 25.54 -38.00
C ARG A 2 3.29 25.28 -37.69
N ARG A 3 2.35 26.07 -38.23
CA ARG A 3 0.90 25.84 -38.03
C ARG A 3 0.37 24.59 -38.76
N ARG A 4 0.96 24.19 -39.90
CA ARG A 4 0.57 22.95 -40.60
C ARG A 4 1.09 21.70 -39.89
N ALA A 5 2.24 21.78 -39.22
CA ALA A 5 2.76 20.70 -38.39
C ALA A 5 1.87 20.43 -37.15
N GLY A 6 1.40 21.49 -36.47
CA GLY A 6 0.46 21.34 -35.34
C GLY A 6 -0.89 20.75 -35.74
N TRP A 7 -1.41 21.10 -36.92
CA TRP A 7 -2.64 20.50 -37.46
C TRP A 7 -2.45 19.04 -37.89
N MET A 8 -1.30 18.67 -38.46
CA MET A 8 -1.02 17.26 -38.79
C MET A 8 -0.86 16.39 -37.54
N VAL A 9 -0.25 16.91 -36.46
CA VAL A 9 -0.15 16.19 -35.17
C VAL A 9 -1.52 16.08 -34.49
N ALA A 10 -2.33 17.13 -34.49
CA ALA A 10 -3.68 17.10 -33.94
C ALA A 10 -4.62 16.18 -34.75
N CYS A 11 -4.52 16.19 -36.08
CA CYS A 11 -5.26 15.27 -36.94
C CYS A 11 -4.76 13.83 -36.80
N ALA A 12 -3.46 13.58 -36.60
CA ALA A 12 -2.92 12.25 -36.33
C ALA A 12 -3.37 11.72 -34.96
N LEU A 13 -3.39 12.56 -33.93
CA LEU A 13 -3.97 12.23 -32.62
C LEU A 13 -5.47 11.95 -32.74
N LEU A 14 -6.23 12.76 -33.49
CA LEU A 14 -7.66 12.52 -33.76
C LEU A 14 -7.93 11.27 -34.60
N PHE A 15 -7.04 10.92 -35.54
CA PHE A 15 -7.15 9.67 -36.34
C PHE A 15 -6.79 8.43 -35.53
N ILE A 16 -5.78 8.52 -34.65
CA ILE A 16 -5.47 7.44 -33.68
C ILE A 16 -6.65 7.29 -32.72
N VAL A 17 -7.21 8.38 -32.23
CA VAL A 17 -8.42 8.38 -31.37
C VAL A 17 -9.62 7.78 -32.10
N SER A 18 -9.84 8.09 -33.39
CA SER A 18 -10.98 7.53 -34.14
C SER A 18 -10.77 6.08 -34.60
N ALA A 19 -9.53 5.65 -34.85
CA ALA A 19 -9.20 4.27 -35.19
C ALA A 19 -9.25 3.35 -33.96
N VAL A 20 -8.83 3.84 -32.79
CA VAL A 20 -8.97 3.14 -31.50
C VAL A 20 -10.43 3.10 -31.03
N GLN A 21 -11.25 4.12 -31.33
CA GLN A 21 -12.69 4.13 -31.07
C GLN A 21 -13.48 3.04 -31.82
N ALA A 22 -12.92 2.44 -32.87
CA ALA A 22 -13.56 1.36 -33.64
C ALA A 22 -13.19 -0.06 -33.15
N GLN A 23 -12.16 -0.20 -32.29
CA GLN A 23 -11.84 -1.47 -31.64
C GLN A 23 -12.44 -1.48 -30.24
N SER A 24 -13.12 -2.57 -29.88
CA SER A 24 -13.65 -2.76 -28.53
C SER A 24 -12.53 -2.62 -27.51
N LEU A 25 -12.72 -1.72 -26.55
CA LEU A 25 -11.76 -1.48 -25.47
C LEU A 25 -11.60 -2.77 -24.67
N ARG A 26 -10.40 -3.36 -24.74
CA ARG A 26 -10.06 -4.64 -24.10
C ARG A 26 -9.61 -4.44 -22.65
N ARG A 27 -10.10 -5.30 -21.75
CA ARG A 27 -9.68 -5.45 -20.35
C ARG A 27 -8.47 -6.37 -20.30
N ILE A 28 -7.36 -5.86 -19.80
CA ILE A 28 -6.05 -6.54 -19.82
C ILE A 28 -5.50 -6.50 -18.39
N ALA A 29 -4.91 -7.61 -17.96
CA ALA A 29 -4.07 -7.64 -16.76
C ALA A 29 -2.81 -8.45 -17.02
N PHE A 30 -1.70 -8.04 -16.41
CA PHE A 30 -0.50 -8.87 -16.34
C PHE A 30 -0.50 -9.62 -15.01
N LEU A 31 -0.41 -10.94 -15.09
CA LEU A 31 -0.14 -11.78 -13.93
C LEU A 31 1.31 -11.58 -13.49
N PRO A 32 1.63 -11.84 -12.21
CA PRO A 32 3.00 -12.02 -11.77
C PRO A 32 3.83 -12.87 -12.72
N PHE A 33 5.04 -12.42 -13.02
CA PHE A 33 5.95 -13.27 -13.80
C PHE A 33 6.59 -14.28 -12.86
N GLU A 34 6.67 -15.52 -13.31
CA GLU A 34 7.33 -16.60 -12.57
C GLU A 34 8.85 -16.43 -12.67
N ALA A 35 9.55 -16.49 -11.55
CA ALA A 35 11.00 -16.46 -11.54
C ALA A 35 11.62 -17.86 -11.50
N GLU A 36 12.73 -18.04 -12.21
CA GLU A 36 13.54 -19.27 -12.10
C GLU A 36 14.21 -19.40 -10.73
N GLN A 37 14.53 -18.26 -10.09
CA GLN A 37 15.11 -18.18 -8.77
C GLN A 37 14.23 -17.34 -7.86
N ALA A 38 14.05 -17.75 -6.59
CA ALA A 38 13.27 -16.99 -5.60
C ALA A 38 13.71 -15.52 -5.47
N ASN A 39 15.02 -15.27 -5.59
CA ASN A 39 15.61 -13.93 -5.59
C ASN A 39 15.08 -12.98 -6.67
N ASP A 40 14.59 -13.50 -7.79
CA ASP A 40 14.15 -12.72 -8.94
C ASP A 40 12.62 -12.53 -8.96
N GLN A 41 11.89 -13.16 -8.03
CA GLN A 41 10.43 -13.17 -8.02
C GLN A 41 9.86 -11.74 -7.92
N TRP A 42 10.38 -10.92 -7.01
CA TRP A 42 9.98 -9.52 -6.86
C TRP A 42 10.16 -8.70 -8.15
N LEU A 43 11.16 -9.02 -8.97
CA LEU A 43 11.46 -8.32 -10.21
C LEU A 43 10.38 -8.60 -11.27
N GLY A 44 9.96 -9.86 -11.37
CA GLY A 44 8.85 -10.28 -12.22
C GLY A 44 7.54 -9.60 -11.82
N HIS A 45 7.25 -9.56 -10.52
CA HIS A 45 6.07 -8.86 -10.00
C HIS A 45 6.08 -7.36 -10.29
N LEU A 46 7.21 -6.69 -10.05
CA LEU A 46 7.35 -5.25 -10.29
C LEU A 46 7.13 -4.90 -11.77
N VAL A 47 7.71 -5.67 -12.68
CA VAL A 47 7.55 -5.44 -14.12
C VAL A 47 6.13 -5.67 -14.59
N ALA A 48 5.47 -6.73 -14.12
CA ALA A 48 4.07 -6.99 -14.43
C ALA A 48 3.18 -5.80 -13.98
N ASP A 49 3.34 -5.32 -12.75
CA ASP A 49 2.56 -4.20 -12.21
C ASP A 49 2.81 -2.88 -12.96
N LEU A 50 4.07 -2.57 -13.29
CA LEU A 50 4.42 -1.36 -14.03
C LEU A 50 3.89 -1.41 -15.48
N ALA A 51 3.97 -2.57 -16.13
CA ALA A 51 3.41 -2.77 -17.46
C ALA A 51 1.88 -2.64 -17.46
N ASP A 52 1.22 -3.18 -16.43
CA ASP A 52 -0.22 -3.07 -16.23
C ASP A 52 -0.66 -1.61 -16.04
N ARG A 53 0.07 -0.84 -15.21
CA ARG A 53 -0.15 0.62 -15.06
C ARG A 53 -0.01 1.35 -16.38
N ALA A 54 1.06 1.08 -17.12
CA ALA A 54 1.33 1.71 -18.40
C ALA A 54 0.16 1.46 -19.38
N MET A 55 -0.30 0.21 -19.47
CA MET A 55 -1.44 -0.17 -20.33
C MET A 55 -2.75 0.48 -19.88
N ALA A 56 -3.03 0.53 -18.58
CA ALA A 56 -4.23 1.18 -18.05
C ALA A 56 -4.28 2.68 -18.38
N THR A 57 -3.13 3.36 -18.36
CA THR A 57 -3.04 4.80 -18.68
C THR A 57 -3.13 5.13 -20.17
N ASN A 58 -3.02 4.11 -21.04
CA ASN A 58 -3.04 4.29 -22.50
C ASN A 58 -4.45 4.30 -23.10
N THR A 59 -5.48 4.01 -22.29
CA THR A 59 -6.86 3.90 -22.75
C THR A 59 -7.65 5.19 -22.43
N LEU A 60 -8.42 5.68 -23.40
CA LEU A 60 -9.27 6.86 -23.30
C LEU A 60 -10.18 6.80 -22.06
N ALA A 61 -10.59 7.98 -21.58
CA ALA A 61 -11.22 8.35 -20.30
C ALA A 61 -12.20 7.38 -19.59
N ASP A 62 -12.75 6.35 -20.24
CA ASP A 62 -13.76 5.43 -19.68
C ASP A 62 -13.21 4.03 -19.26
N VAL A 63 -12.07 3.58 -19.79
CA VAL A 63 -11.43 2.30 -19.42
C VAL A 63 -10.58 2.35 -18.14
N PRO A 64 -9.97 3.49 -17.73
CA PRO A 64 -9.27 3.58 -16.47
C PRO A 64 -10.09 3.03 -15.31
N ASP A 65 -11.40 3.30 -15.28
CA ASP A 65 -12.34 2.80 -14.28
C ASP A 65 -12.53 1.28 -14.31
N ALA A 66 -12.65 0.67 -15.49
CA ALA A 66 -12.84 -0.79 -15.61
C ALA A 66 -11.58 -1.56 -15.21
N ASN A 67 -10.41 -1.12 -15.69
CA ASN A 67 -9.14 -1.70 -15.29
C ASN A 67 -8.83 -1.40 -13.82
N GLN A 68 -9.13 -0.20 -13.31
CA GLN A 68 -9.02 0.09 -11.87
C GLN A 68 -9.95 -0.78 -11.02
N ARG A 69 -11.17 -1.07 -11.47
CA ARG A 69 -12.08 -2.00 -10.78
C ARG A 69 -11.56 -3.44 -10.82
N ALA A 70 -11.04 -3.91 -11.95
CA ALA A 70 -10.40 -5.22 -12.06
C ALA A 70 -9.18 -5.32 -11.13
N ARG A 71 -8.35 -4.27 -11.09
CA ARG A 71 -7.21 -4.12 -10.17
C ARG A 71 -7.64 -4.07 -8.71
N GLY A 72 -8.71 -3.34 -8.40
CA GLY A 72 -9.37 -3.32 -7.10
C GLY A 72 -9.82 -4.72 -6.66
N ARG A 73 -10.42 -5.49 -7.58
CA ARG A 73 -10.81 -6.89 -7.35
C ARG A 73 -9.59 -7.80 -7.16
N LEU A 74 -8.51 -7.59 -7.90
CA LEU A 74 -7.21 -8.25 -7.69
C LEU A 74 -6.65 -7.93 -6.29
N LYS A 75 -6.68 -6.66 -5.84
CA LYS A 75 -6.23 -6.26 -4.49
C LYS A 75 -7.02 -6.99 -3.40
N MET A 76 -8.34 -7.09 -3.57
CA MET A 76 -9.26 -7.74 -2.62
C MET A 76 -9.21 -9.27 -2.65
N ARG A 77 -8.52 -9.88 -3.62
CA ARG A 77 -8.50 -11.34 -3.86
C ARG A 77 -7.07 -11.86 -3.95
N ILE A 78 -6.17 -11.42 -3.09
CA ILE A 78 -4.76 -11.85 -3.09
C ILE A 78 -4.57 -13.37 -3.02
N SER A 79 -5.49 -14.12 -2.42
CA SER A 79 -5.53 -15.59 -2.49
C SER A 79 -5.66 -16.16 -3.91
N TYR A 80 -5.98 -15.32 -4.91
CA TYR A 80 -6.04 -15.69 -6.31
C TYR A 80 -4.70 -15.58 -7.04
N LEU A 81 -3.66 -14.91 -6.54
CA LEU A 81 -2.40 -14.79 -7.31
C LEU A 81 -1.74 -16.17 -7.50
N ASP A 82 -1.71 -17.02 -6.48
CA ASP A 82 -1.26 -18.41 -6.59
C ASP A 82 -2.17 -19.29 -7.48
N ALA A 83 -3.49 -19.05 -7.45
CA ALA A 83 -4.44 -19.77 -8.28
C ALA A 83 -4.41 -19.30 -9.75
N ALA A 84 -4.13 -18.02 -9.97
CA ALA A 84 -4.07 -17.37 -11.27
C ALA A 84 -2.80 -17.71 -12.04
N VAL A 85 -1.68 -17.89 -11.32
CA VAL A 85 -0.44 -18.43 -11.88
C VAL A 85 -0.69 -19.87 -12.39
N ARG A 86 -1.44 -20.69 -11.64
CA ARG A 86 -1.74 -22.09 -12.02
C ARG A 86 -2.79 -22.23 -13.13
N ASP A 87 -3.82 -21.39 -13.12
CA ASP A 87 -4.87 -21.36 -14.15
C ASP A 87 -5.20 -19.92 -14.59
N PRO A 88 -4.43 -19.39 -15.56
CA PRO A 88 -4.62 -18.04 -16.09
C PRO A 88 -6.02 -17.82 -16.68
N SER A 89 -6.64 -18.86 -17.23
CA SER A 89 -7.97 -18.81 -17.83
C SER A 89 -9.07 -18.70 -16.77
N ALA A 90 -8.91 -19.39 -15.64
CA ALA A 90 -9.84 -19.26 -14.51
C ALA A 90 -9.75 -17.88 -13.84
N ALA A 91 -8.54 -17.34 -13.68
CA ALA A 91 -8.35 -15.99 -13.13
C ALA A 91 -8.92 -14.90 -14.04
N ALA A 92 -8.66 -15.03 -15.34
CA ALA A 92 -9.28 -14.24 -16.40
C ALA A 92 -10.81 -14.20 -16.31
N ALA A 93 -11.45 -15.37 -16.19
CA ALA A 93 -12.90 -15.47 -16.06
C ALA A 93 -13.41 -14.88 -14.74
N ALA A 94 -12.69 -15.08 -13.64
CA ALA A 94 -13.05 -14.54 -12.33
C ALA A 94 -12.95 -13.01 -12.23
N LEU A 95 -12.10 -12.41 -13.08
CA LEU A 95 -11.82 -10.98 -13.14
C LEU A 95 -12.48 -10.28 -14.33
N ASP A 96 -13.13 -11.05 -15.21
CA ASP A 96 -13.82 -10.56 -16.41
C ASP A 96 -12.85 -9.80 -17.33
N LEU A 97 -11.71 -10.43 -17.64
CA LEU A 97 -10.67 -9.92 -18.52
C LEU A 97 -10.88 -10.41 -19.96
N ASP A 98 -10.36 -9.66 -20.94
CA ASP A 98 -10.34 -10.06 -22.35
C ASP A 98 -8.96 -10.61 -22.77
N LEU A 99 -7.89 -10.11 -22.13
CA LEU A 99 -6.53 -10.62 -22.31
C LEU A 99 -5.78 -10.77 -20.99
N VAL A 100 -4.85 -11.72 -20.98
CA VAL A 100 -3.90 -11.95 -19.89
C VAL A 100 -2.48 -11.93 -20.41
N GLY A 101 -1.63 -11.12 -19.79
CA GLY A 101 -0.18 -11.21 -19.92
C GLY A 101 0.38 -12.15 -18.87
N ARG A 102 1.16 -13.14 -19.27
CA ARG A 102 1.96 -13.99 -18.37
C ARG A 102 3.42 -13.94 -18.78
N GLY A 103 4.32 -14.16 -17.84
CA GLY A 103 5.72 -14.18 -18.21
C GLY A 103 6.61 -14.90 -17.22
N TRP A 104 7.87 -15.02 -17.62
CA TRP A 104 8.94 -15.60 -16.83
C TRP A 104 10.09 -14.61 -16.73
N VAL A 105 10.74 -14.57 -15.57
CA VAL A 105 11.91 -13.73 -15.34
C VAL A 105 13.12 -14.60 -14.96
N ARG A 106 14.27 -14.25 -15.53
CA ARG A 106 15.58 -14.77 -15.10
C ARG A 106 16.61 -13.66 -15.11
N THR A 107 17.52 -13.67 -14.14
CA THR A 107 18.67 -12.77 -14.10
C THR A 107 19.95 -13.44 -14.62
N GLU A 108 20.69 -12.70 -15.44
CA GLU A 108 22.01 -13.05 -15.96
C GLU A 108 22.99 -11.91 -15.63
N GLY A 109 23.62 -12.00 -14.45
CA GLY A 109 24.48 -10.94 -13.94
C GLY A 109 23.69 -9.68 -13.60
N SER A 110 23.99 -8.55 -14.25
CA SER A 110 23.27 -7.27 -14.04
C SER A 110 22.07 -7.09 -14.98
N GLN A 111 21.77 -8.08 -15.83
CA GLN A 111 20.69 -8.03 -16.81
C GLN A 111 19.57 -8.97 -16.38
N ALA A 112 18.33 -8.53 -16.56
CA ALA A 112 17.15 -9.36 -16.40
C ALA A 112 16.48 -9.61 -17.75
N ILE A 113 16.03 -10.84 -17.96
CA ILE A 113 15.33 -11.26 -19.16
C ILE A 113 13.92 -11.63 -18.77
N PHE A 114 12.95 -11.03 -19.45
CA PHE A 114 11.53 -11.24 -19.23
C PHE A 114 10.92 -11.84 -20.49
N ASP A 115 10.50 -13.09 -20.42
CA ASP A 115 9.77 -13.75 -21.50
C ASP A 115 8.27 -13.56 -21.28
N LEU A 116 7.61 -12.84 -22.17
CA LEU A 116 6.20 -12.49 -22.06
C LEU A 116 5.37 -13.22 -23.11
N GLU A 117 4.20 -13.71 -22.71
CA GLU A 117 3.12 -14.14 -23.58
C GLU A 117 1.84 -13.34 -23.28
N LEU A 118 1.23 -12.75 -24.32
CA LEU A 118 -0.08 -12.10 -24.23
C LEU A 118 -1.13 -13.00 -24.89
N ILE A 119 -2.15 -13.38 -24.14
CA ILE A 119 -3.13 -14.39 -24.54
C ILE A 119 -4.52 -13.77 -24.50
N GLU A 120 -5.28 -13.96 -25.57
CA GLU A 120 -6.71 -13.68 -25.63
C GLU A 120 -7.50 -14.86 -25.06
N ILE A 121 -8.34 -14.61 -24.07
CA ILE A 121 -8.97 -15.66 -23.24
C ILE A 121 -10.00 -16.46 -24.05
N ASP A 122 -10.92 -15.78 -24.73
CA ASP A 122 -12.02 -16.42 -25.45
C ASP A 122 -11.53 -17.27 -26.64
N ALA A 123 -10.48 -16.79 -27.32
CA ALA A 123 -9.93 -17.45 -28.50
C ALA A 123 -8.79 -18.43 -28.16
N GLY A 124 -8.27 -18.40 -26.92
CA GLY A 124 -7.03 -19.09 -26.53
C GLY A 124 -5.81 -18.69 -27.39
N THR A 125 -5.90 -17.58 -28.11
CA THR A 125 -4.92 -17.20 -29.14
C THR A 125 -3.83 -16.36 -28.51
N ARG A 126 -2.59 -16.68 -28.87
CA ARG A 126 -1.42 -15.91 -28.42
C ARG A 126 -1.18 -14.73 -29.36
N LEU A 127 -1.38 -13.52 -28.87
CA LEU A 127 -1.20 -12.29 -29.64
C LEU A 127 0.25 -11.80 -29.66
N LEU A 128 1.00 -12.09 -28.60
CA LEU A 128 2.40 -11.71 -28.47
C LEU A 128 3.17 -12.80 -27.73
N ALA A 129 4.39 -13.09 -28.19
CA ALA A 129 5.38 -13.92 -27.50
C ALA A 129 6.75 -13.29 -27.75
N GLN A 130 7.33 -12.65 -26.74
CA GLN A 130 8.56 -11.90 -26.92
C GLN A 130 9.40 -11.83 -25.63
N SER A 131 10.71 -11.90 -25.81
CA SER A 131 11.69 -11.65 -24.75
C SER A 131 12.06 -10.17 -24.68
N PHE A 132 12.09 -9.63 -23.47
CA PHE A 132 12.53 -8.28 -23.16
C PHE A 132 13.76 -8.33 -22.27
N ARG A 133 14.68 -7.39 -22.45
CA ARG A 133 15.94 -7.33 -21.68
C ARG A 133 16.16 -5.94 -21.14
N GLY A 134 16.71 -5.85 -19.95
CA GLY A 134 17.14 -4.58 -19.38
C GLY A 134 17.89 -4.76 -18.07
N PRO A 135 18.34 -3.65 -17.46
CA PRO A 135 19.05 -3.70 -16.20
C PRO A 135 18.12 -4.17 -15.08
N ALA A 136 18.54 -5.19 -14.32
CA ALA A 136 17.78 -5.65 -13.15
C ALA A 136 17.61 -4.53 -12.11
N ALA A 137 18.61 -3.65 -12.03
CA ALA A 137 18.65 -2.47 -11.15
C ALA A 137 17.67 -1.34 -11.53
N ASP A 138 17.07 -1.37 -12.73
CA ASP A 138 16.03 -0.42 -13.15
C ASP A 138 15.14 -1.03 -14.25
N PRO A 139 14.14 -1.84 -13.88
CA PRO A 139 13.33 -2.54 -14.85
C PRO A 139 12.20 -1.68 -15.45
N THR A 140 12.18 -0.38 -15.15
CA THR A 140 11.13 0.55 -15.60
C THR A 140 11.04 0.61 -17.12
N GLU A 141 12.19 0.73 -17.78
CA GLU A 141 12.27 0.80 -19.23
C GLU A 141 11.76 -0.51 -19.86
N VAL A 142 12.05 -1.65 -19.23
CA VAL A 142 11.56 -2.96 -19.67
C VAL A 142 10.04 -3.02 -19.57
N ALA A 143 9.45 -2.59 -18.44
CA ALA A 143 8.01 -2.58 -18.25
C ALA A 143 7.30 -1.67 -19.27
N LEU A 144 7.86 -0.49 -19.57
CA LEU A 144 7.36 0.40 -20.62
C LEU A 144 7.45 -0.22 -22.01
N ASN A 145 8.54 -0.93 -22.31
CA ASN A 145 8.70 -1.62 -23.59
C ASN A 145 7.71 -2.78 -23.74
N ILE A 146 7.50 -3.56 -22.68
CA ILE A 146 6.46 -4.61 -22.62
C ILE A 146 5.10 -4.02 -22.94
N ALA A 147 4.69 -2.99 -22.19
CA ALA A 147 3.40 -2.37 -22.38
C ALA A 147 3.26 -1.72 -23.77
N SER A 148 4.32 -1.12 -24.33
CA SER A 148 4.30 -0.61 -25.71
C SER A 148 4.06 -1.70 -26.75
N ARG A 149 4.71 -2.86 -26.61
CA ARG A 149 4.53 -3.98 -27.54
C ARG A 149 3.14 -4.62 -27.40
N CYS A 150 2.63 -4.74 -26.17
CA CYS A 150 1.26 -5.18 -25.93
C CYS A 150 0.25 -4.21 -26.54
N SER A 151 0.45 -2.90 -26.38
CA SER A 151 -0.41 -1.89 -27.01
C SER A 151 -0.40 -2.01 -28.53
N GLU A 152 0.76 -2.20 -29.15
CA GLU A 152 0.85 -2.42 -30.60
C GLU A 152 0.12 -3.71 -31.03
N ALA A 153 0.25 -4.79 -30.27
CA ALA A 153 -0.39 -6.06 -30.58
C ALA A 153 -1.92 -6.01 -30.44
N VAL A 154 -2.44 -5.26 -29.45
CA VAL A 154 -3.88 -5.18 -29.18
C VAL A 154 -4.56 -4.09 -30.00
N TYR A 155 -3.94 -2.92 -30.09
CA TYR A 155 -4.56 -1.70 -30.64
C TYR A 155 -3.93 -1.22 -31.95
N GLY A 156 -2.86 -1.86 -32.42
CA GLY A 156 -2.14 -1.45 -33.63
C GLY A 156 -1.31 -0.17 -33.48
N ALA A 157 -1.10 0.33 -32.25
CA ALA A 157 -0.34 1.54 -31.96
C ALA A 157 0.47 1.43 -30.65
N PRO A 158 1.66 2.05 -30.55
CA PRO A 158 2.46 2.07 -29.33
C PRO A 158 1.83 2.92 -28.21
N LEU A 159 2.38 2.82 -27.00
CA LEU A 159 1.98 3.63 -25.85
C LEU A 159 2.09 5.13 -26.15
N LEU A 160 1.12 5.90 -25.68
CA LEU A 160 1.20 7.36 -25.70
C LEU A 160 2.35 7.86 -24.82
N ALA A 161 3.03 8.93 -25.25
CA ALA A 161 4.16 9.51 -24.53
C ALA A 161 3.84 9.90 -23.07
N TYR A 162 2.57 10.17 -22.74
CA TYR A 162 2.11 10.46 -21.38
C TYR A 162 2.15 9.24 -20.44
N ALA A 163 1.97 8.01 -20.95
CA ALA A 163 2.06 6.79 -20.15
C ALA A 163 3.44 6.64 -19.49
N SER A 164 4.51 7.09 -20.17
CA SER A 164 5.87 7.12 -19.62
C SER A 164 6.05 8.06 -18.41
N GLN A 165 5.16 9.04 -18.22
CA GLN A 165 5.19 9.96 -17.08
C GLN A 165 4.48 9.38 -15.85
N VAL A 166 3.50 8.49 -16.05
CA VAL A 166 2.73 7.83 -14.98
C VAL A 166 3.45 6.61 -14.40
N VAL A 167 4.28 5.95 -15.21
CA VAL A 167 5.00 4.73 -14.84
C VAL A 167 6.35 5.05 -14.18
N ARG A 168 6.75 6.33 -14.07
CA ARG A 168 7.99 6.69 -13.39
C ARG A 168 7.94 6.15 -11.96
N PRO A 169 8.79 5.19 -11.59
CA PRO A 169 8.91 4.81 -10.22
C PRO A 169 9.44 6.05 -9.50
N LEU A 170 8.80 6.43 -8.39
CA LEU A 170 9.56 6.98 -7.27
C LEU A 170 10.79 6.10 -7.05
N PRO A 171 11.92 6.62 -6.56
CA PRO A 171 13.14 5.86 -6.38
C PRO A 171 12.93 4.73 -5.36
N LEU A 172 12.29 3.65 -5.82
CA LEU A 172 12.44 2.31 -5.32
C LEU A 172 13.93 2.09 -5.47
N ARG A 173 14.66 2.19 -4.36
CA ARG A 173 16.06 1.80 -4.37
C ARG A 173 16.02 0.33 -4.71
N VAL A 174 16.30 -0.03 -5.95
CA VAL A 174 16.20 -1.42 -6.40
C VAL A 174 17.05 -2.34 -5.51
N GLY A 175 18.14 -1.82 -4.94
CA GLY A 175 18.91 -2.49 -3.88
C GLY A 175 18.12 -2.91 -2.62
N VAL A 176 17.00 -2.27 -2.30
CA VAL A 176 16.08 -2.69 -1.22
C VAL A 176 15.32 -3.94 -1.61
N LEU A 177 14.87 -4.02 -2.86
CA LEU A 177 14.12 -5.17 -3.37
C LEU A 177 15.06 -6.34 -3.68
N GLU A 178 16.27 -6.05 -4.13
CA GLU A 178 17.37 -7.02 -4.20
C GLU A 178 17.71 -7.56 -2.81
N ALA A 179 17.85 -6.70 -1.79
CA ALA A 179 18.08 -7.14 -0.41
C ALA A 179 16.91 -7.97 0.15
N PHE A 180 15.68 -7.65 -0.25
CA PHE A 180 14.50 -8.45 0.07
C PHE A 180 14.58 -9.84 -0.56
N GLY A 181 14.83 -9.92 -1.88
CA GLY A 181 15.03 -11.19 -2.59
C GLY A 181 16.13 -12.01 -1.92
N GLN A 182 17.31 -11.42 -1.73
CA GLN A 182 18.46 -12.05 -1.07
C GLN A 182 18.12 -12.56 0.33
N GLY A 183 17.36 -11.79 1.11
CA GLY A 183 16.83 -12.19 2.40
C GLY A 183 15.99 -13.46 2.30
N LEU A 184 15.01 -13.50 1.39
CA LEU A 184 14.18 -14.69 1.17
C LEU A 184 14.98 -15.92 0.75
N ALA A 185 15.87 -15.81 -0.26
CA ALA A 185 16.67 -16.96 -0.66
C ALA A 185 17.65 -17.42 0.43
N SER A 186 18.11 -16.51 1.30
CA SER A 186 18.93 -16.89 2.44
C SER A 186 18.16 -17.75 3.46
N LEU A 187 16.84 -17.55 3.58
CA LEU A 187 15.97 -18.36 4.44
C LEU A 187 15.74 -19.74 3.84
N ASP A 188 15.43 -19.81 2.55
CA ASP A 188 15.27 -21.08 1.83
C ASP A 188 16.55 -21.93 1.92
N ALA A 189 17.71 -21.29 1.80
CA ALA A 189 19.01 -21.95 1.92
C ALA A 189 19.34 -22.39 3.36
N ALA A 190 18.79 -21.70 4.37
CA ALA A 190 19.06 -21.95 5.79
C ALA A 190 18.22 -23.10 6.39
N GLY A 191 17.38 -23.76 5.59
CA GLY A 191 16.55 -24.89 5.99
C GLY A 191 17.33 -26.06 6.61
N GLY A 192 17.66 -25.96 7.91
CA GLY A 192 18.06 -27.09 8.75
C GLY A 192 19.04 -26.84 9.90
N ALA A 193 19.91 -25.81 9.90
CA ALA A 193 20.97 -25.70 10.94
C ALA A 193 21.65 -24.31 11.07
N ALA A 194 20.89 -23.21 11.07
CA ALA A 194 21.47 -21.87 11.28
C ALA A 194 21.94 -21.67 12.73
N SER A 195 23.13 -21.08 12.94
CA SER A 195 23.60 -20.71 14.27
C SER A 195 22.84 -19.49 14.81
N THR A 196 22.83 -19.27 16.13
CA THR A 196 22.12 -18.12 16.75
C THR A 196 22.61 -16.76 16.24
N SER A 197 23.87 -16.63 15.82
CA SER A 197 24.38 -15.40 15.20
C SER A 197 23.86 -15.20 13.78
N ASP A 198 23.66 -16.29 13.03
CA ASP A 198 23.18 -16.25 11.65
C ASP A 198 21.70 -15.88 11.61
N VAL A 199 20.89 -16.47 12.49
CA VAL A 199 19.47 -16.10 12.66
C VAL A 199 19.32 -14.62 12.97
N ARG A 200 20.12 -14.07 13.90
CA ARG A 200 20.08 -12.62 14.23
C ARG A 200 20.55 -11.71 13.10
N ALA A 201 21.43 -12.17 12.22
CA ALA A 201 21.84 -11.42 11.05
C ALA A 201 20.72 -11.43 9.99
N GLN A 202 20.17 -12.61 9.70
CA GLN A 202 19.04 -12.81 8.79
C GLN A 202 17.81 -12.01 9.21
N SER A 203 17.41 -12.07 10.48
CA SER A 203 16.28 -11.29 11.00
C SER A 203 16.50 -9.78 10.81
N ARG A 204 17.73 -9.26 10.99
CA ARG A 204 18.01 -7.83 10.80
C ARG A 204 17.87 -7.37 9.36
N GLU A 205 18.38 -8.16 8.41
CA GLU A 205 18.28 -7.85 6.98
C GLU A 205 16.82 -7.91 6.50
N LEU A 206 16.08 -8.94 6.92
CA LEU A 206 14.65 -9.06 6.61
C LEU A 206 13.83 -7.94 7.23
N ILE A 207 14.09 -7.54 8.48
CA ILE A 207 13.40 -6.41 9.12
C ILE A 207 13.61 -5.12 8.32
N ALA A 208 14.85 -4.86 7.88
CA ALA A 208 15.15 -3.69 7.06
C ALA A 208 14.40 -3.74 5.72
N ALA A 209 14.38 -4.91 5.05
CA ALA A 209 13.63 -5.13 3.82
C ALA A 209 12.12 -4.90 4.02
N SER A 210 11.52 -5.52 5.04
CA SER A 210 10.10 -5.38 5.38
C SER A 210 9.71 -3.93 5.69
N ASN A 211 10.52 -3.20 6.45
CA ASN A 211 10.23 -1.79 6.75
C ASN A 211 10.25 -0.92 5.50
N ASN A 212 11.16 -1.20 4.56
CA ASN A 212 11.17 -0.49 3.30
C ASN A 212 9.97 -0.87 2.41
N LEU A 213 9.58 -2.15 2.37
CA LEU A 213 8.37 -2.59 1.68
C LEU A 213 7.11 -1.93 2.27
N ALA A 214 7.03 -1.79 3.60
CA ALA A 214 5.96 -1.04 4.27
C ALA A 214 5.94 0.44 3.83
N SER A 215 7.11 1.07 3.65
CA SER A 215 7.19 2.41 3.06
C SER A 215 6.70 2.46 1.61
N VAL A 216 6.96 1.42 0.81
CA VAL A 216 6.45 1.32 -0.57
C VAL A 216 4.93 1.18 -0.56
N VAL A 217 4.39 0.29 0.26
CA VAL A 217 2.96 0.10 0.47
C VAL A 217 2.28 1.44 0.82
N ASN A 218 2.86 2.21 1.74
CA ASN A 218 2.28 3.49 2.16
C ASN A 218 2.38 4.60 1.09
N SER A 219 3.47 4.62 0.32
CA SER A 219 3.69 5.66 -0.71
C SER A 219 3.07 5.32 -2.07
N GLN A 220 2.83 4.04 -2.34
CA GLN A 220 2.29 3.53 -3.60
C GLN A 220 1.23 2.45 -3.35
N PRO A 221 0.06 2.81 -2.77
CA PRO A 221 -0.99 1.84 -2.46
C PRO A 221 -1.60 1.15 -3.69
N ASP A 222 -1.23 1.60 -4.90
CA ASP A 222 -1.63 1.02 -6.17
C ASP A 222 -0.75 -0.14 -6.65
N LEU A 223 0.37 -0.44 -6.00
CA LEU A 223 1.17 -1.61 -6.32
C LEU A 223 0.61 -2.80 -5.54
N LEU A 224 0.39 -3.92 -6.20
CA LEU A 224 -0.21 -5.11 -5.61
C LEU A 224 0.82 -5.99 -4.91
N TRP A 225 1.94 -6.24 -5.59
CA TRP A 225 2.96 -7.17 -5.11
C TRP A 225 3.68 -6.77 -3.79
N PRO A 226 3.85 -5.49 -3.42
CA PRO A 226 4.53 -5.14 -2.18
C PRO A 226 3.76 -5.62 -0.95
N TYR A 227 2.44 -5.82 -1.06
CA TYR A 227 1.62 -6.32 0.05
C TYR A 227 1.93 -7.78 0.36
N ASP A 228 1.99 -8.64 -0.66
CA ASP A 228 2.31 -10.06 -0.52
C ASP A 228 3.74 -10.26 -0.05
N ALA A 229 4.68 -9.56 -0.70
CA ALA A 229 6.08 -9.55 -0.33
C ALA A 229 6.26 -9.10 1.14
N LEU A 230 5.56 -8.05 1.57
CA LEU A 230 5.61 -7.57 2.96
C LEU A 230 5.07 -8.61 3.94
N MET A 231 3.98 -9.29 3.59
CA MET A 231 3.37 -10.32 4.43
C MET A 231 4.26 -11.57 4.53
N GLU A 232 4.86 -12.01 3.43
CA GLU A 232 5.79 -13.15 3.39
C GLU A 232 7.04 -12.85 4.21
N ALA A 233 7.68 -11.70 3.95
CA ALA A 233 8.85 -11.24 4.68
C ALA A 233 8.58 -11.21 6.20
N SER A 234 7.46 -10.63 6.58
CA SER A 234 7.08 -10.47 7.98
C SER A 234 6.68 -11.79 8.62
N SER A 235 6.07 -12.72 7.87
CA SER A 235 5.79 -14.07 8.38
C SER A 235 7.08 -14.83 8.64
N ALA A 236 8.06 -14.74 7.74
CA ALA A 236 9.35 -15.38 7.96
C ALA A 236 10.11 -14.76 9.14
N ILE A 237 10.02 -13.43 9.34
CA ILE A 237 10.57 -12.79 10.54
C ILE A 237 9.91 -13.36 11.81
N ILE A 238 8.59 -13.55 11.82
CA ILE A 238 7.86 -14.14 12.96
C ILE A 238 8.32 -15.57 13.24
N GLU A 239 8.59 -16.37 12.20
CA GLU A 239 9.10 -17.74 12.35
C GLU A 239 10.52 -17.76 12.95
N LEU A 240 11.38 -16.82 12.56
CA LEU A 240 12.73 -16.70 13.11
C LEU A 240 12.76 -16.13 14.53
N ASP A 241 11.99 -15.06 14.77
CA ASP A 241 11.92 -14.34 16.04
C ASP A 241 10.50 -13.78 16.26
N PRO A 242 9.65 -14.50 17.01
CA PRO A 242 8.30 -14.05 17.32
C PRO A 242 8.23 -12.77 18.17
N SER A 243 9.33 -12.30 18.76
CA SER A 243 9.31 -11.09 19.59
C SER A 243 9.36 -9.78 18.80
N VAL A 244 9.53 -9.87 17.47
CA VAL A 244 9.67 -8.71 16.59
C VAL A 244 8.32 -8.08 16.27
N SER A 245 7.95 -7.02 17.00
CA SER A 245 6.70 -6.26 16.79
C SER A 245 6.52 -5.74 15.37
N ALA A 246 7.60 -5.27 14.75
CA ALA A 246 7.56 -4.66 13.41
C ALA A 246 6.95 -5.62 12.38
N ALA A 247 7.19 -6.93 12.51
CA ALA A 247 6.63 -7.93 11.61
C ALA A 247 5.10 -8.02 11.72
N TYR A 248 4.55 -8.06 12.93
CA TYR A 248 3.09 -8.06 13.14
C TYR A 248 2.45 -6.76 12.66
N VAL A 249 3.11 -5.62 12.90
CA VAL A 249 2.64 -4.31 12.43
C VAL A 249 2.64 -4.24 10.90
N ASN A 250 3.69 -4.73 10.25
CA ASN A 250 3.80 -4.76 8.80
C ASN A 250 2.73 -5.65 8.15
N ILE A 251 2.44 -6.84 8.70
CA ILE A 251 1.31 -7.67 8.23
C ILE A 251 -0.02 -6.94 8.47
N GLY A 252 -0.18 -6.30 9.63
CA GLY A 252 -1.38 -5.50 9.94
C GLY A 252 -1.61 -4.35 8.95
N ILE A 253 -0.55 -3.63 8.60
CA ILE A 253 -0.57 -2.57 7.57
C ILE A 253 -1.00 -3.14 6.22
N ALA A 254 -0.39 -4.25 5.81
CA ALA A 254 -0.73 -4.89 4.54
C ALA A 254 -2.20 -5.32 4.50
N GLN A 255 -2.66 -6.08 5.49
CA GLN A 255 -4.05 -6.57 5.57
C GLN A 255 -5.06 -5.42 5.60
N ALA A 256 -4.80 -4.38 6.39
CA ALA A 256 -5.70 -3.22 6.48
C ALA A 256 -5.80 -2.46 5.16
N ALA A 257 -4.67 -2.27 4.46
CA ALA A 257 -4.64 -1.62 3.15
C ALA A 257 -5.39 -2.44 2.08
N LEU A 258 -5.42 -3.77 2.24
CA LEU A 258 -6.20 -4.70 1.41
C LEU A 258 -7.67 -4.80 1.84
N GLY A 259 -8.09 -4.02 2.83
CA GLY A 259 -9.46 -3.97 3.33
C GLY A 259 -9.80 -5.02 4.40
N ASP A 260 -8.88 -5.90 4.75
CA ASP A 260 -9.05 -6.90 5.81
C ASP A 260 -8.65 -6.35 7.19
N LEU A 261 -9.48 -5.44 7.72
CA LEU A 261 -9.26 -4.88 9.06
C LEU A 261 -9.40 -5.93 10.16
N GLN A 262 -10.24 -6.96 9.98
CA GLN A 262 -10.36 -8.03 10.98
C GLN A 262 -9.07 -8.87 11.03
N GLY A 263 -8.49 -9.20 9.87
CA GLY A 263 -7.18 -9.84 9.77
C GLY A 263 -6.10 -8.99 10.45
N ALA A 264 -6.05 -7.69 10.14
CA ALA A 264 -5.08 -6.77 10.74
C ALA A 264 -5.17 -6.75 12.27
N VAL A 265 -6.38 -6.66 12.84
CA VAL A 265 -6.57 -6.73 14.30
C VAL A 265 -6.17 -8.11 14.85
N SER A 266 -6.45 -9.20 14.14
CA SER A 266 -6.09 -10.56 14.55
C SER A 266 -4.58 -10.75 14.68
N ILE A 267 -3.81 -10.35 13.66
CA ILE A 267 -2.35 -10.49 13.67
C ILE A 267 -1.71 -9.58 14.72
N LEU A 268 -2.25 -8.37 14.94
CA LEU A 268 -1.77 -7.46 15.97
C LEU A 268 -2.07 -7.95 17.39
N ARG A 269 -3.21 -8.61 17.62
CA ARG A 269 -3.48 -9.29 18.90
C ARG A 269 -2.48 -10.42 19.17
N GLN A 270 -2.04 -11.12 18.13
CA GLN A 270 -0.96 -12.10 18.25
C GLN A 270 0.35 -11.41 18.62
N GLY A 271 0.74 -10.36 17.88
CA GLY A 271 1.96 -9.61 18.17
C GLY A 271 1.98 -9.02 19.58
N ARG A 272 0.85 -8.52 20.10
CA ARG A 272 0.72 -8.06 21.49
C ARG A 272 1.08 -9.15 22.51
N ARG A 273 0.76 -10.42 22.23
CA ARG A 273 1.10 -11.55 23.11
C ARG A 273 2.57 -11.96 23.00
N MET A 274 3.19 -11.78 21.83
CA MET A 274 4.55 -12.22 21.59
C MET A 274 5.60 -11.16 21.93
N ALA A 275 5.28 -9.89 21.74
CA ALA A 275 6.13 -8.73 22.02
C ALA A 275 5.61 -7.96 23.25
N GLU A 276 5.67 -8.60 24.42
CA GLU A 276 5.04 -8.08 25.64
C GLU A 276 5.58 -6.71 26.10
N SER A 277 6.84 -6.39 25.81
CA SER A 277 7.50 -5.16 26.27
C SER A 277 7.53 -4.02 25.24
N ASP A 278 7.02 -4.23 24.02
CA ASP A 278 7.10 -3.24 22.95
C ASP A 278 5.77 -2.48 22.78
N PRO A 279 5.77 -1.13 22.87
CA PRO A 279 4.57 -0.32 22.68
C PRO A 279 4.05 -0.33 21.23
N THR A 280 4.90 -0.61 20.23
CA THR A 280 4.62 -0.40 18.80
C THR A 280 3.42 -1.21 18.33
N VAL A 281 3.36 -2.49 18.70
CA VAL A 281 2.24 -3.37 18.31
C VAL A 281 0.92 -2.96 18.97
N ARG A 282 0.98 -2.39 20.18
CA ARG A 282 -0.19 -1.90 20.92
C ARG A 282 -0.75 -0.63 20.33
N LEU A 283 0.13 0.28 19.88
CA LEU A 283 -0.27 1.48 19.15
C LEU A 283 -0.97 1.13 17.84
N ALA A 284 -0.37 0.22 17.06
CA ALA A 284 -0.98 -0.28 15.84
C ALA A 284 -2.32 -0.96 16.13
N LEU A 285 -2.39 -1.82 17.15
CA LEU A 285 -3.63 -2.50 17.54
C LEU A 285 -4.73 -1.49 17.90
N ALA A 286 -4.44 -0.49 18.73
CA ALA A 286 -5.38 0.55 19.10
C ALA A 286 -5.88 1.32 17.86
N ASN A 287 -4.97 1.72 16.96
CA ASN A 287 -5.32 2.42 15.73
C ASN A 287 -6.31 1.62 14.86
N TYR A 288 -6.02 0.35 14.59
CA TYR A 288 -6.88 -0.49 13.75
C TYR A 288 -8.17 -0.92 14.43
N LEU A 289 -8.21 -1.00 15.76
CA LEU A 289 -9.45 -1.20 16.50
C LEU A 289 -10.37 0.01 16.40
N LEU A 290 -9.82 1.24 16.44
CA LEU A 290 -10.61 2.46 16.23
C LEU A 290 -11.17 2.55 14.82
N ASP A 291 -10.35 2.27 13.80
CA ASP A 291 -10.81 2.23 12.41
C ASP A 291 -11.90 1.17 12.20
N LEU A 292 -11.72 -0.03 12.78
CA LEU A 292 -12.73 -1.09 12.73
C LEU A 292 -14.02 -0.70 13.47
N ALA A 293 -13.91 -0.03 14.63
CA ALA A 293 -15.05 0.47 15.40
C ALA A 293 -15.81 1.60 14.68
N ALA A 294 -15.11 2.43 13.90
CA ALA A 294 -15.70 3.47 13.07
C ALA A 294 -16.47 2.90 11.87
N ARG A 295 -15.99 1.80 11.28
CA ARG A 295 -16.61 1.16 10.10
C ARG A 295 -17.69 0.12 10.42
N GLY A 296 -17.66 -0.47 11.62
CA GLY A 296 -18.53 -1.58 12.02
C GLY A 296 -19.58 -1.19 13.06
N SER A 297 -20.83 -1.63 12.88
CA SER A 297 -21.90 -1.46 13.88
C SER A 297 -21.91 -2.55 14.96
N ILE A 298 -21.34 -3.73 14.70
CA ILE A 298 -21.42 -4.87 15.61
C ILE A 298 -20.25 -4.83 16.59
N ARG A 299 -20.55 -4.71 17.89
CA ARG A 299 -19.59 -4.68 19.01
C ARG A 299 -18.70 -3.42 19.08
N ARG A 300 -19.16 -2.27 18.57
CA ARG A 300 -18.41 -0.99 18.64
C ARG A 300 -17.88 -0.71 20.05
N GLU A 301 -18.72 -0.78 21.08
CA GLU A 301 -18.31 -0.55 22.47
C GLU A 301 -17.16 -1.47 22.90
N GLY A 302 -17.26 -2.77 22.63
CA GLY A 302 -16.19 -3.73 22.97
C GLY A 302 -14.88 -3.47 22.20
N LEU A 303 -14.96 -2.98 20.97
CA LEU A 303 -13.77 -2.61 20.19
C LEU A 303 -13.12 -1.33 20.73
N LEU A 304 -13.92 -0.35 21.16
CA LEU A 304 -13.43 0.89 21.76
C LEU A 304 -12.76 0.64 23.12
N GLU A 305 -13.35 -0.21 23.95
CA GLU A 305 -12.73 -0.63 25.22
C GLU A 305 -11.40 -1.36 24.99
N GLU A 306 -11.33 -2.24 23.99
CA GLU A 306 -10.07 -2.90 23.64
C GLU A 306 -9.04 -1.91 23.07
N ALA A 307 -9.46 -0.93 22.26
CA ALA A 307 -8.58 0.12 21.75
C ALA A 307 -8.00 0.97 22.88
N ARG A 308 -8.84 1.36 23.86
CA ARG A 308 -8.43 2.09 25.06
C ARG A 308 -7.45 1.29 25.89
N ALA A 309 -7.70 -0.01 26.10
CA ALA A 309 -6.79 -0.89 26.81
C ALA A 309 -5.44 -0.99 26.11
N ALA A 310 -5.42 -1.24 24.79
CA ALA A 310 -4.19 -1.31 24.01
C ALA A 310 -3.40 0.01 24.03
N ALA A 311 -4.09 1.15 23.88
CA ALA A 311 -3.45 2.46 23.97
C ALA A 311 -2.90 2.76 25.38
N GLY A 312 -3.63 2.37 26.44
CA GLY A 312 -3.17 2.51 27.82
C GLY A 312 -1.95 1.62 28.14
N GLU A 313 -1.90 0.41 27.60
CA GLU A 313 -0.69 -0.42 27.68
C GLU A 313 0.49 0.25 26.96
N ALA A 314 0.26 0.89 25.80
CA ALA A 314 1.29 1.60 25.07
C ALA A 314 1.84 2.82 25.84
N THR A 315 0.98 3.60 26.52
CA THR A 315 1.43 4.73 27.36
C THR A 315 2.18 4.25 28.61
N ALA A 316 1.80 3.10 29.18
CA ALA A 316 2.53 2.51 30.30
C ALA A 316 3.94 2.04 29.91
N LEU A 317 4.10 1.49 28.70
CA LEU A 317 5.40 1.04 28.18
C LEU A 317 6.26 2.19 27.66
N ALA A 318 5.65 3.24 27.12
CA ALA A 318 6.34 4.41 26.57
C ALA A 318 5.66 5.73 27.03
N PRO A 319 5.87 6.15 28.29
CA PRO A 319 5.22 7.32 28.86
C PRO A 319 5.64 8.65 28.23
N GLU A 320 6.77 8.67 27.51
CA GLU A 320 7.27 9.83 26.75
C GLU A 320 6.87 9.77 25.26
N SER A 321 6.07 8.78 24.85
CA SER A 321 5.58 8.68 23.47
C SER A 321 4.33 9.53 23.30
N GLN A 322 4.48 10.68 22.65
CA GLN A 322 3.35 11.56 22.31
C GLN A 322 2.27 10.81 21.50
N SER A 323 2.67 9.97 20.54
CA SER A 323 1.72 9.20 19.72
C SER A 323 0.91 8.20 20.55
N ALA A 324 1.46 7.67 21.65
CA ALA A 324 0.71 6.82 22.56
C ALA A 324 -0.38 7.56 23.32
N TRP A 325 -0.07 8.77 23.79
CA TRP A 325 -1.04 9.62 24.46
C TRP A 325 -2.13 10.11 23.51
N VAL A 326 -1.79 10.46 22.27
CA VAL A 326 -2.80 10.77 21.23
C VAL A 326 -3.71 9.58 20.97
N MET A 327 -3.16 8.38 20.88
CA MET A 327 -3.95 7.17 20.64
C MET A 327 -4.91 6.88 21.80
N LEU A 328 -4.46 7.08 23.04
CA LEU A 328 -5.31 6.94 24.23
C LEU A 328 -6.41 7.99 24.25
N GLY A 329 -6.08 9.24 23.93
CA GLY A 329 -7.05 10.34 23.81
C GLY A 329 -8.10 10.06 22.74
N ALA A 330 -7.69 9.56 21.58
CA ALA A 330 -8.61 9.19 20.49
C ALA A 330 -9.54 8.06 20.89
N ALA A 331 -9.02 7.02 21.55
CA ALA A 331 -9.83 5.90 22.02
C ALA A 331 -10.85 6.32 23.09
N ALA A 332 -10.45 7.16 24.03
CA ALA A 332 -11.35 7.71 25.05
C ALA A 332 -12.41 8.65 24.42
N PHE A 333 -12.02 9.50 23.48
CA PHE A 333 -12.91 10.40 22.78
C PHE A 333 -13.99 9.64 22.00
N ASP A 334 -13.61 8.60 21.25
CA ASP A 334 -14.55 7.77 20.48
C ASP A 334 -15.47 6.92 21.38
N ALA A 335 -15.03 6.62 22.60
CA ALA A 335 -15.82 6.02 23.68
C ALA A 335 -16.70 7.04 24.44
N SER A 336 -16.66 8.32 24.06
CA SER A 336 -17.37 9.43 24.72
C SER A 336 -16.95 9.69 26.17
N ASP A 337 -15.78 9.22 26.59
CA ASP A 337 -15.15 9.55 27.87
C ASP A 337 -14.25 10.80 27.64
N TYR A 338 -14.91 11.95 27.53
CA TYR A 338 -14.25 13.19 27.11
C TYR A 338 -13.31 13.75 28.19
N GLU A 339 -13.58 13.46 29.46
CA GLU A 339 -12.69 13.76 30.58
C GLU A 339 -11.36 13.03 30.40
N ALA A 340 -11.38 11.70 30.28
CA ALA A 340 -10.15 10.92 30.06
C ALA A 340 -9.46 11.28 28.73
N ALA A 341 -10.24 11.61 27.69
CA ALA A 341 -9.69 12.08 26.44
C ALA A 341 -8.91 13.40 26.61
N SER A 342 -9.47 14.37 27.35
CA SER A 342 -8.82 15.65 27.62
C SER A 342 -7.52 15.48 28.41
N GLU A 343 -7.49 14.61 29.42
CA GLU A 343 -6.27 14.31 30.19
C GLU A 343 -5.18 13.68 29.31
N ALA A 344 -5.55 12.70 28.48
CA ALA A 344 -4.60 12.04 27.58
C ALA A 344 -4.07 13.00 26.49
N TYR A 345 -4.94 13.81 25.89
CA TYR A 345 -4.52 14.81 24.91
C TYR A 345 -3.69 15.94 25.55
N GLN A 346 -4.00 16.36 26.78
CA GLN A 346 -3.16 17.30 27.51
C GLN A 346 -1.75 16.74 27.68
N ARG A 347 -1.63 15.47 28.09
CA ARG A 347 -0.32 14.83 28.20
C ARG A 347 0.42 14.75 26.85
N ALA A 348 -0.30 14.55 25.75
CA ALA A 348 0.27 14.60 24.40
C ALA A 348 0.77 16.00 24.01
N VAL A 349 -0.01 17.06 24.32
CA VAL A 349 0.37 18.47 24.12
C VAL A 349 1.60 18.86 24.95
N ASP A 350 1.70 18.36 26.19
CA ASP A 350 2.86 18.61 27.04
C ASP A 350 4.16 18.01 26.47
N LEU A 351 4.05 16.89 25.75
CA LEU A 351 5.18 16.22 25.10
C LEU A 351 5.55 16.87 23.76
N ASP A 352 4.55 17.25 22.95
CA ASP A 352 4.75 18.00 21.72
C ASP A 352 3.73 19.15 21.58
N PRO A 353 4.12 20.37 21.96
CA PRO A 353 3.22 21.51 21.92
C PRO A 353 3.02 22.10 20.52
N VAL A 354 3.74 21.62 19.50
CA VAL A 354 3.65 22.12 18.11
C VAL A 354 2.96 21.14 17.16
N ASP A 355 2.49 20.00 17.66
CA ASP A 355 1.67 19.07 16.89
C ASP A 355 0.19 19.54 16.84
N PRO A 356 -0.34 19.91 15.65
CA PRO A 356 -1.73 20.32 15.50
C PRO A 356 -2.72 19.19 15.85
N VAL A 357 -2.34 17.92 15.74
CA VAL A 357 -3.22 16.79 16.10
C VAL A 357 -3.51 16.76 17.59
N CYS A 358 -2.48 16.96 18.42
CA CYS A 358 -2.61 17.00 19.88
C CYS A 358 -3.53 18.13 20.33
N ARG A 359 -3.28 19.35 19.82
CA ARG A 359 -4.05 20.54 20.18
C ARG A 359 -5.49 20.44 19.71
N LEU A 360 -5.72 19.92 18.51
CA LEU A 360 -7.07 19.69 18.01
C LEU A 360 -7.81 18.67 18.87
N GLY A 361 -7.16 17.55 19.21
CA GLY A 361 -7.74 16.52 20.07
C GLY A 361 -8.19 17.07 21.43
N LEU A 362 -7.31 17.83 22.09
CA LEU A 362 -7.62 18.49 23.36
C LEU A 362 -8.76 19.50 23.22
N GLY A 363 -8.69 20.38 22.22
CA GLY A 363 -9.74 21.37 21.96
C GLY A 363 -11.10 20.69 21.74
N LEU A 364 -11.16 19.65 20.91
CA LEU A 364 -12.40 18.90 20.66
C LEU A 364 -12.95 18.23 21.92
N ALA A 365 -12.09 17.65 22.75
CA ALA A 365 -12.51 17.03 24.02
C ALA A 365 -13.12 18.09 24.97
N LEU A 366 -12.47 19.24 25.12
CA LEU A 366 -12.97 20.35 25.94
C LEU A 366 -14.28 20.93 25.41
N VAL A 367 -14.47 21.03 24.10
CA VAL A 367 -15.76 21.41 23.49
C VAL A 367 -16.86 20.43 23.87
N ARG A 368 -16.58 19.12 23.85
CA ARG A 368 -17.57 18.10 24.22
C ARG A 368 -17.92 18.12 25.71
N LEU A 369 -17.00 18.59 26.55
CA LEU A 369 -17.23 18.86 27.98
C LEU A 369 -17.97 20.18 28.23
N GLY A 370 -18.13 21.04 27.22
CA GLY A 370 -18.71 22.37 27.36
C GLY A 370 -17.74 23.43 27.93
N LEU A 371 -16.45 23.11 28.05
CA LEU A 371 -15.40 23.98 28.58
C LEU A 371 -14.83 24.89 27.47
N TRP A 372 -15.67 25.79 26.95
CA TRP A 372 -15.31 26.58 25.77
C TRP A 372 -14.13 27.53 25.98
N GLU A 373 -14.10 28.23 27.10
CA GLU A 373 -13.02 29.17 27.40
C GLU A 373 -11.65 28.49 27.42
N GLU A 374 -11.61 27.22 27.81
CA GLU A 374 -10.39 26.40 27.80
C GLU A 374 -10.10 25.82 26.41
N ALA A 375 -11.13 25.43 25.64
CA ALA A 375 -10.97 24.85 24.31
C ALA A 375 -10.44 25.85 23.26
N ARG A 376 -10.91 27.10 23.31
CA ARG A 376 -10.61 28.16 22.33
C ARG A 376 -9.12 28.32 22.02
N PRO A 377 -8.21 28.52 22.99
CA PRO A 377 -6.78 28.71 22.71
C PRO A 377 -6.13 27.50 22.02
N HIS A 378 -6.63 26.28 22.26
CA HIS A 378 -6.12 25.08 21.59
C HIS A 378 -6.56 25.01 20.13
N LEU A 379 -7.81 25.39 19.83
CA LEU A 379 -8.31 25.44 18.45
C LEU A 379 -7.67 26.57 17.64
N GLU A 380 -7.49 27.75 18.23
CA GLU A 380 -6.78 28.87 17.59
C GLU A 380 -5.34 28.49 17.27
N ALA A 381 -4.61 27.91 18.23
CA ALA A 381 -3.26 27.42 17.99
C ALA A 381 -3.21 26.29 16.94
N THR A 382 -4.23 25.42 16.86
CA THR A 382 -4.32 24.40 15.79
C THR A 382 -4.42 25.07 14.41
N LEU A 383 -5.24 26.12 14.30
CA LEU A 383 -5.40 26.89 13.06
C LEU A 383 -4.11 27.63 12.69
N GLU A 384 -3.34 28.13 13.66
CA GLU A 384 -2.03 28.74 13.42
C GLU A 384 -0.98 27.73 12.94
N LEU A 385 -0.98 26.52 13.51
CA LEU A 385 -0.04 25.45 13.16
C LEU A 385 -0.37 24.78 11.82
N ASP A 386 -1.64 24.71 11.44
CA ASP A 386 -2.10 24.12 10.19
C ASP A 386 -3.11 25.01 9.42
N PRO A 387 -2.74 26.23 8.97
CA PRO A 387 -3.71 27.21 8.45
C PRO A 387 -4.47 26.77 7.20
N ALA A 388 -3.91 25.86 6.42
CA ALA A 388 -4.50 25.40 5.16
C ALA A 388 -4.69 23.87 5.09
N GLY A 389 -4.35 23.14 6.14
CA GLY A 389 -4.50 21.69 6.17
C GLY A 389 -5.80 21.24 6.83
N PRO A 390 -5.96 19.91 6.96
CA PRO A 390 -7.20 19.31 7.43
C PRO A 390 -7.49 19.63 8.90
N TYR A 391 -6.46 19.84 9.74
CA TYR A 391 -6.65 20.06 11.17
C TYR A 391 -7.08 21.50 11.46
N GLY A 392 -6.47 22.48 10.79
CA GLY A 392 -6.87 23.88 10.91
C GLY A 392 -8.30 24.11 10.40
N ARG A 393 -8.68 23.54 9.25
CA ARG A 393 -10.07 23.61 8.76
C ARG A 393 -11.08 23.02 9.74
N ARG A 394 -10.70 21.94 10.44
CA ARG A 394 -11.56 21.34 11.46
C ARG A 394 -11.66 22.24 12.69
N ALA A 395 -10.57 22.86 13.12
CA ALA A 395 -10.56 23.82 14.22
C ALA A 395 -11.40 25.07 13.91
N GLU A 396 -11.25 25.64 12.71
CA GLU A 396 -12.03 26.77 12.21
C GLU A 396 -13.54 26.48 12.28
N GLY A 397 -13.97 25.32 11.79
CA GLY A 397 -15.37 24.92 11.84
C GLY A 397 -15.95 24.79 13.26
N GLU A 398 -15.15 24.43 14.26
CA GLU A 398 -15.60 24.38 15.66
C GLU A 398 -15.59 25.76 16.33
N LEU A 399 -14.64 26.64 15.97
CA LEU A 399 -14.62 28.03 16.41
C LEU A 399 -15.82 28.82 15.87
N ASP A 400 -16.18 28.61 14.60
CA ASP A 400 -17.32 29.26 13.95
C ASP A 400 -18.66 28.83 14.54
N ARG A 401 -18.82 27.52 14.81
CA ARG A 401 -20.04 26.96 15.40
C ARG A 401 -20.39 27.54 16.76
N THR A 402 -19.40 28.08 17.44
CA THR A 402 -19.48 28.44 18.86
C THR A 402 -19.26 29.92 19.11
N ALA A 403 -18.95 30.64 18.05
CA ALA A 403 -19.19 32.08 17.91
C ALA A 403 -20.68 32.42 17.65
N LEU A 404 -21.54 31.43 17.36
CA LEU A 404 -22.97 31.64 17.18
C LEU A 404 -23.70 31.69 18.55
N PRO A 405 -24.40 32.79 18.88
CA PRO A 405 -25.05 33.00 20.17
C PRO A 405 -26.27 32.12 20.44
#